data_AF-A0A2G7GRG6-F1
#
_entry.id   AF-A0A2G7GRG6-F1
#
_cell.length_a   1.000
_cell.length_b   1.000
_cell.length_c   1.000
_cell.angle_alpha   90.00
_cell.angle_beta   90.00
_cell.angle_gamma   90.00
#
_symmetry.space_group_name_H-M   'P 1'
#
loop_
_entity.id
_entity.type
_entity.pdbx_description
1 polymer ?
#
loop_
_entity_poly.entity_id
_entity_poly.type
_entity_poly.pdbx_seq_one_letter_code
_entity_poly.pdbx_strand_id
1 'polypeptide(L)'
;MSTIRRNIELHSTNIHKKHYHKDTIHRKVNIQTLLQRQTVGYLLTLLAGIGLASLSGCAQRGNITQTEQPTAQPTPQQPVNTTAAIAPTDPNFVVAAVQKVGPAVVRINAARTVSRQLPEELDDPILRRFFGIQPNPAQPRQRVVRGTGSGFIISDSGQILTNAHVVDGADRVSVTLKDGRTFEGEVVGQDIVTDVAVIQVQASDLPVVPIGNSEVLQPGEWVIAIGNPLGLDNTVTAGIISSTERSTSDIGVSDKRVDLIQTDTAINPGNSGGPLLNARGEVIGMNTAIISGAQGLGFAIPINTVQNISQQLIATGEVQHAYLGVQMATLTPEVRQQLEIESDGEIDVTAEEGILIIRVVPGSPAARAGLRAGDVVQTINNQPVKTTEDVQRLVAGSQVGSQMEIGVQRNGQSRQIAVRLENLPVQSES
;
A
#
# COMPACT_ATOMS: atom_id res chain seq x y z
N MET A 1 75.79 53.08 6.66
CA MET A 1 75.19 53.63 7.90
C MET A 1 74.84 52.44 8.79
N SER A 2 75.70 52.07 9.74
CA SER A 2 75.55 52.38 11.19
C SER A 2 74.22 51.82 11.72
N THR A 3 74.08 50.87 12.65
CA THR A 3 74.80 50.62 13.94
C THR A 3 73.94 49.53 14.64
N ILE A 4 74.46 48.34 15.00
CA ILE A 4 75.10 47.97 16.30
C ILE A 4 74.10 47.48 17.39
N ARG A 5 74.43 46.28 17.95
CA ARG A 5 74.19 45.76 19.34
C ARG A 5 72.76 45.32 19.72
N ARG A 6 72.53 44.34 20.62
CA ARG A 6 73.38 43.51 21.52
C ARG A 6 72.54 42.35 22.11
N ASN A 7 73.24 41.26 22.45
CA ASN A 7 73.14 40.35 23.62
C ASN A 7 71.81 39.64 23.94
N ILE A 8 71.71 38.30 23.97
CA ILE A 8 72.40 37.23 24.75
C ILE A 8 71.99 37.22 26.24
N GLU A 9 71.19 36.23 26.64
CA GLU A 9 71.31 35.29 27.80
C GLU A 9 70.02 34.45 27.91
N LEU A 10 70.02 33.13 27.62
CA LEU A 10 70.45 31.96 28.41
C LEU A 10 69.49 31.55 29.56
N HIS A 11 68.66 30.53 29.32
CA HIS A 11 68.65 29.21 30.01
C HIS A 11 67.41 28.40 29.57
N SER A 12 67.61 27.30 28.83
CA SER A 12 67.42 25.89 29.28
C SER A 12 65.96 25.61 29.70
N THR A 13 65.19 24.77 29.00
CA THR A 13 65.35 23.31 29.03
C THR A 13 64.62 22.58 27.90
N ASN A 14 65.18 21.40 27.56
CA ASN A 14 64.64 20.31 26.74
C ASN A 14 63.11 20.09 26.86
N ILE A 15 62.47 19.62 25.77
CA ILE A 15 61.73 18.34 25.71
C ILE A 15 61.33 18.01 24.25
N HIS A 16 61.42 16.73 23.95
CA HIS A 16 61.25 16.06 22.66
C HIS A 16 60.05 16.46 21.79
N LYS A 17 60.32 16.60 20.48
CA LYS A 17 59.37 16.40 19.38
C LYS A 17 58.78 14.98 19.44
N LYS A 18 57.48 14.86 19.67
CA LYS A 18 56.66 13.76 19.14
C LYS A 18 55.76 14.31 18.04
N HIS A 19 56.02 13.88 16.81
CA HIS A 19 55.07 13.99 15.71
C HIS A 19 53.87 13.11 16.03
N TYR A 20 52.67 13.69 16.04
CA TYR A 20 51.41 12.94 15.91
C TYR A 20 50.79 13.32 14.56
N HIS A 21 50.75 12.34 13.66
CA HIS A 21 49.95 12.35 12.44
C HIS A 21 48.47 12.40 12.84
N LYS A 22 47.72 13.38 12.33
CA LYS A 22 46.26 13.39 12.35
C LYS A 22 45.79 12.68 11.08
N ASP A 23 45.44 11.41 11.18
CA ASP A 23 44.63 10.74 10.17
C ASP A 23 43.15 10.89 10.57
N THR A 24 42.47 11.81 9.90
CA THR A 24 41.01 11.97 9.97
C THR A 24 40.37 10.95 9.04
N ILE A 25 39.85 9.86 9.60
CA ILE A 25 39.05 8.88 8.85
C ILE A 25 37.59 9.39 8.85
N HIS A 26 37.15 9.96 7.73
CA HIS A 26 35.74 10.19 7.46
C HIS A 26 35.04 8.84 7.24
N ARG A 27 34.34 8.35 8.27
CA ARG A 27 33.44 7.20 8.15
C ARG A 27 32.05 7.73 7.78
N LYS A 28 31.69 7.65 6.50
CA LYS A 28 30.30 7.88 6.04
C LYS A 28 29.41 6.81 6.67
N VAL A 29 28.47 7.24 7.51
CA VAL A 29 27.42 6.37 8.05
C VAL A 29 26.44 6.06 6.93
N ASN A 30 26.28 4.78 6.59
CA ASN A 30 25.35 4.30 5.58
C ASN A 30 24.14 3.68 6.29
N ILE A 31 23.00 4.38 6.25
CA ILE A 31 21.80 4.10 7.06
C ILE A 31 21.02 2.88 6.55
N GLN A 32 21.32 2.38 5.34
CA GLN A 32 20.64 1.19 4.77
C GLN A 32 20.85 -0.10 5.59
N THR A 33 21.89 -0.20 6.41
CA THR A 33 22.14 -1.41 7.22
C THR A 33 21.28 -1.55 8.47
N LEU A 34 20.45 -0.56 8.83
CA LEU A 34 19.62 -0.60 10.06
C LEU A 34 18.46 -1.60 9.97
N LEU A 35 17.87 -1.82 8.78
CA LEU A 35 16.67 -2.67 8.63
C LEU A 35 16.99 -4.17 8.50
N GLN A 36 18.23 -4.54 8.19
CA GLN A 36 18.58 -5.90 7.82
C GLN A 36 19.00 -6.81 9.00
N ARG A 37 19.10 -6.27 10.22
CA ARG A 37 19.62 -7.00 11.38
C ARG A 37 18.57 -7.56 12.35
N GLN A 38 17.28 -7.30 12.14
CA GLN A 38 16.23 -7.79 13.04
C GLN A 38 15.76 -9.22 12.74
N THR A 39 16.17 -9.87 11.64
CA THR A 39 15.64 -11.18 11.22
C THR A 39 16.47 -12.41 11.63
N VAL A 40 17.65 -12.24 12.25
CA VAL A 40 18.57 -13.38 12.51
C VAL A 40 18.48 -13.94 13.95
N GLY A 41 17.72 -13.30 14.84
CA GLY A 41 17.67 -13.68 16.27
C GLY A 41 16.73 -14.83 16.68
N TYR A 42 15.75 -15.20 15.85
CA TYR A 42 14.66 -16.11 16.28
C TYR A 42 14.73 -17.54 15.72
N LEU A 43 15.77 -17.90 14.96
CA LEU A 43 15.87 -19.23 14.32
C LEU A 43 16.68 -20.28 15.13
N LEU A 44 17.10 -19.98 16.36
CA LEU A 44 18.03 -20.84 17.12
C LEU A 44 17.48 -21.46 18.42
N THR A 45 16.19 -21.32 18.74
CA THR A 45 15.59 -21.93 19.95
C THR A 45 14.54 -23.02 19.68
N LEU A 46 14.31 -23.40 18.42
CA LEU A 46 13.30 -24.42 18.05
C LEU A 46 13.87 -25.81 17.68
N LEU A 47 15.19 -26.02 17.81
CA LEU A 47 15.87 -27.27 17.46
C LEU A 47 16.29 -28.14 18.65
N ALA A 48 15.75 -27.91 19.86
CA ALA A 48 16.10 -28.67 21.06
C ALA A 48 14.88 -29.34 21.75
N GLY A 49 13.87 -29.76 20.99
CA GLY A 49 12.59 -30.23 21.56
C GLY A 49 11.98 -31.49 20.95
N ILE A 50 12.73 -32.36 20.26
CA ILE A 50 12.21 -33.67 19.82
C ILE A 50 13.27 -34.74 20.08
N GLY A 51 13.20 -35.35 21.25
CA GLY A 51 13.97 -36.53 21.61
C GLY A 51 13.26 -37.29 22.72
N LEU A 52 13.01 -38.58 22.47
CA LEU A 52 12.58 -39.65 23.39
C LEU A 52 11.07 -39.83 23.66
N ALA A 53 10.47 -40.78 22.93
CA ALA A 53 9.62 -41.82 23.53
C ALA A 53 9.46 -43.00 22.57
N SER A 54 10.24 -44.05 22.79
CA SER A 54 10.18 -45.33 22.09
C SER A 54 9.37 -46.37 22.89
N LEU A 55 8.55 -47.13 22.15
CA LEU A 55 8.21 -48.56 22.30
C LEU A 55 7.64 -49.09 23.63
N SER A 56 6.38 -49.55 23.60
CA SER A 56 5.90 -50.78 24.24
C SER A 56 4.48 -51.10 23.78
N GLY A 57 4.19 -52.33 23.33
CA GLY A 57 2.81 -52.74 23.07
C GLY A 57 2.64 -53.99 22.21
N CYS A 58 2.83 -55.15 22.85
CA CYS A 58 2.71 -56.52 22.35
C CYS A 58 1.55 -56.84 21.39
N ALA A 59 1.84 -57.72 20.42
CA ALA A 59 0.87 -58.41 19.60
C ALA A 59 0.09 -59.47 20.40
N GLN A 60 -1.23 -59.47 20.29
CA GLN A 60 -2.07 -60.58 20.75
C GLN A 60 -3.18 -60.83 19.72
N ARG A 61 -3.05 -61.94 18.99
CA ARG A 61 -4.10 -62.52 18.14
C ARG A 61 -5.21 -63.05 19.06
N GLY A 62 -6.35 -62.37 19.07
CA GLY A 62 -7.59 -62.88 19.66
C GLY A 62 -8.53 -63.35 18.56
N ASN A 63 -8.97 -64.60 18.63
CA ASN A 63 -10.04 -65.15 17.79
C ASN A 63 -11.34 -64.40 18.06
N ILE A 64 -11.88 -63.75 17.04
CA ILE A 64 -13.25 -63.22 17.04
C ILE A 64 -14.21 -64.35 16.68
N THR A 65 -14.88 -64.87 17.71
CA THR A 65 -16.07 -65.72 17.58
C THR A 65 -17.20 -64.87 16.99
N GLN A 66 -17.72 -65.27 15.82
CA GLN A 66 -18.93 -64.71 15.25
C GLN A 66 -20.12 -65.11 16.13
N THR A 67 -20.78 -64.14 16.77
CA THR A 67 -22.13 -64.29 17.27
C THR A 67 -23.10 -63.96 16.14
N GLU A 68 -23.81 -64.98 15.63
CA GLU A 68 -24.94 -64.82 14.73
C GLU A 68 -26.06 -64.03 15.41
N GLN A 69 -26.42 -62.90 14.82
CA GLN A 69 -27.56 -62.08 15.21
C GLN A 69 -28.75 -62.45 14.31
N PRO A 70 -29.98 -62.62 14.85
CA PRO A 70 -31.09 -63.18 14.08
C PRO A 70 -31.53 -62.27 12.93
N THR A 71 -31.71 -62.87 11.76
CA THR A 71 -32.18 -62.25 10.53
C THR A 71 -33.61 -61.70 10.70
N ALA A 72 -33.76 -60.38 10.76
CA ALA A 72 -35.06 -59.73 10.62
C ALA A 72 -35.49 -59.79 9.14
N GLN A 73 -36.73 -60.24 8.88
CA GLN A 73 -37.32 -60.25 7.55
C GLN A 73 -37.43 -58.82 6.97
N PRO A 74 -37.14 -58.62 5.67
CA PRO A 74 -37.30 -57.32 5.04
C PRO A 74 -38.80 -57.00 4.87
N THR A 75 -39.26 -55.94 5.54
CA THR A 75 -40.54 -55.30 5.28
C THR A 75 -40.53 -54.70 3.86
N PRO A 76 -41.62 -54.76 3.07
CA PRO A 76 -41.65 -54.15 1.74
C PRO A 76 -41.41 -52.64 1.84
N GLN A 77 -40.27 -52.17 1.35
CA GLN A 77 -40.03 -50.74 1.15
C GLN A 77 -40.93 -50.28 0.00
N GLN A 78 -41.89 -49.41 0.30
CA GLN A 78 -42.59 -48.67 -0.75
C GLN A 78 -41.56 -47.84 -1.54
N PRO A 79 -41.62 -47.83 -2.88
CA PRO A 79 -40.76 -46.97 -3.67
C PRO A 79 -41.08 -45.51 -3.33
N VAL A 80 -40.16 -44.86 -2.64
CA VAL A 80 -40.25 -43.41 -2.42
C VAL A 80 -39.84 -42.76 -3.74
N ASN A 81 -40.83 -42.55 -4.62
CA ASN A 81 -40.69 -41.64 -5.75
C ASN A 81 -40.66 -40.21 -5.21
N THR A 82 -39.54 -39.79 -4.63
CA THR A 82 -39.26 -38.36 -4.42
C THR A 82 -38.45 -37.86 -5.61
N THR A 83 -39.15 -37.61 -6.72
CA THR A 83 -38.70 -36.53 -7.60
C THR A 83 -39.03 -35.24 -6.86
N ALA A 84 -38.18 -34.90 -5.87
CA ALA A 84 -38.20 -33.56 -5.29
C ALA A 84 -37.79 -32.62 -6.43
N ALA A 85 -38.77 -31.97 -7.04
CA ALA A 85 -38.50 -30.83 -7.89
C ALA A 85 -37.66 -29.86 -7.07
N ILE A 86 -36.43 -29.61 -7.51
CA ILE A 86 -35.58 -28.58 -6.91
C ILE A 86 -36.32 -27.27 -7.15
N ALA A 87 -37.05 -26.79 -6.15
CA ALA A 87 -37.62 -25.45 -6.19
C ALA A 87 -36.47 -24.47 -6.45
N PRO A 88 -36.64 -23.43 -7.30
CA PRO A 88 -35.60 -22.44 -7.50
C PRO A 88 -35.25 -21.85 -6.14
N THR A 89 -34.04 -22.12 -5.64
CA THR A 89 -33.56 -21.54 -4.40
C THR A 89 -33.42 -20.04 -4.62
N ASP A 90 -34.08 -19.24 -3.78
CA ASP A 90 -33.88 -17.80 -3.77
C ASP A 90 -32.37 -17.51 -3.78
N PRO A 91 -31.87 -16.70 -4.73
CA PRO A 91 -30.46 -16.40 -4.80
C PRO A 91 -30.03 -15.76 -3.48
N ASN A 92 -28.96 -16.26 -2.89
CA ASN A 92 -28.39 -15.62 -1.70
C ASN A 92 -27.96 -14.18 -2.03
N PHE A 93 -27.71 -13.37 -1.00
CA PHE A 93 -27.39 -11.95 -1.19
C PHE A 93 -26.17 -11.71 -2.08
N VAL A 94 -25.18 -12.63 -2.06
CA VAL A 94 -23.99 -12.54 -2.92
C VAL A 94 -24.37 -12.70 -4.38
N VAL A 95 -25.18 -13.71 -4.71
CA VAL A 95 -25.69 -13.93 -6.08
C VAL A 95 -26.51 -12.73 -6.53
N ALA A 96 -27.38 -12.18 -5.67
CA ALA A 96 -28.18 -11.01 -5.99
C ALA A 96 -27.31 -9.78 -6.29
N ALA A 97 -26.28 -9.51 -5.47
CA ALA A 97 -25.34 -8.42 -5.69
C ALA A 97 -24.53 -8.60 -6.99
N VAL A 98 -24.04 -9.81 -7.26
CA VAL A 98 -23.27 -10.12 -8.48
C VAL A 98 -24.14 -10.00 -9.74
N GLN A 99 -25.38 -10.45 -9.71
CA GLN A 99 -26.30 -10.30 -10.85
C GLN A 99 -26.60 -8.82 -11.13
N LYS A 100 -26.76 -8.02 -10.07
CA LYS A 100 -27.01 -6.58 -10.15
C LYS A 100 -25.81 -5.80 -10.71
N VAL A 101 -24.59 -6.08 -10.23
CA VAL A 101 -23.40 -5.26 -10.50
C VAL A 101 -22.51 -5.85 -11.60
N GLY A 102 -22.45 -7.18 -11.71
CA GLY A 102 -21.54 -7.89 -12.61
C GLY A 102 -21.51 -7.42 -14.07
N PRO A 103 -22.65 -7.05 -14.70
CA PRO A 103 -22.67 -6.50 -16.06
C PRO A 103 -21.86 -5.20 -16.22
N ALA A 104 -21.77 -4.38 -15.17
CA ALA A 104 -21.03 -3.12 -15.15
C ALA A 104 -19.54 -3.26 -14.77
N VAL A 105 -19.09 -4.47 -14.44
CA VAL A 105 -17.68 -4.75 -14.14
C VAL A 105 -16.96 -5.18 -15.40
N VAL A 106 -15.95 -4.42 -15.77
CA VAL A 106 -15.24 -4.52 -17.05
C VAL A 106 -13.84 -5.07 -16.87
N ARG A 107 -13.35 -5.73 -17.91
CA ARG A 107 -11.92 -6.04 -18.07
C ARG A 107 -11.23 -4.83 -18.68
N ILE A 108 -10.08 -4.47 -18.15
CA ILE A 108 -9.21 -3.43 -18.71
C ILE A 108 -7.95 -4.12 -19.21
N ASN A 109 -7.61 -3.90 -20.48
CA ASN A 109 -6.30 -4.27 -21.02
C ASN A 109 -5.56 -2.98 -21.36
N ALA A 110 -4.39 -2.82 -20.74
CA ALA A 110 -3.45 -1.75 -21.00
C ALA A 110 -2.27 -2.31 -21.78
N ALA A 111 -1.77 -1.59 -22.77
CA ALA A 111 -0.60 -2.01 -23.54
C ALA A 111 0.44 -0.89 -23.57
N ARG A 112 1.68 -1.20 -23.20
CA ARG A 112 2.84 -0.29 -23.25
C ARG A 112 3.88 -0.83 -24.22
N THR A 113 4.39 0.04 -25.09
CA THR A 113 5.46 -0.27 -26.04
C THR A 113 6.79 0.12 -25.40
N VAL A 114 7.48 -0.84 -24.79
CA VAL A 114 8.75 -0.55 -24.12
C VAL A 114 9.91 -0.70 -25.13
N SER A 115 10.67 0.38 -25.32
CA SER A 115 12.05 0.32 -25.85
C SER A 115 12.99 0.21 -24.65
N ARG A 116 13.85 -0.81 -24.63
CA ARG A 116 14.47 -1.36 -23.42
C ARG A 116 15.37 -0.37 -22.63
N GLN A 117 14.99 -0.11 -21.38
CA GLN A 117 15.81 -0.20 -20.15
C GLN A 117 14.83 -0.51 -19.01
N LEU A 118 15.00 -1.63 -18.30
CA LEU A 118 14.08 -2.04 -17.21
C LEU A 118 14.76 -1.77 -15.86
N PRO A 119 14.11 -1.05 -14.92
CA PRO A 119 14.50 -0.99 -13.52
C PRO A 119 14.34 -2.35 -12.82
N GLU A 120 15.11 -2.55 -11.75
CA GLU A 120 15.26 -3.82 -11.04
C GLU A 120 14.03 -4.18 -10.17
N GLU A 121 13.13 -3.22 -9.88
CA GLU A 121 11.97 -3.39 -9.00
C GLU A 121 10.81 -4.28 -9.54
N LEU A 122 10.80 -4.68 -10.83
CA LEU A 122 9.72 -5.52 -11.43
C LEU A 122 10.07 -7.02 -11.55
N ASP A 123 10.87 -7.56 -10.63
CA ASP A 123 11.30 -8.98 -10.61
C ASP A 123 10.38 -9.92 -9.79
N ASP A 124 9.09 -9.62 -9.67
CA ASP A 124 8.13 -10.54 -9.04
C ASP A 124 7.61 -11.60 -10.05
N PRO A 125 7.78 -12.91 -9.80
CA PRO A 125 7.37 -13.99 -10.70
C PRO A 125 5.85 -14.11 -10.93
N ILE A 126 5.03 -13.74 -9.94
CA ILE A 126 3.56 -13.79 -9.99
C ILE A 126 3.05 -12.62 -10.83
N LEU A 127 3.57 -11.42 -10.60
CA LEU A 127 3.24 -10.23 -11.40
C LEU A 127 3.67 -10.41 -12.86
N ARG A 128 4.86 -10.97 -13.11
CA ARG A 128 5.33 -11.28 -14.48
C ARG A 128 4.41 -12.24 -15.23
N ARG A 129 3.90 -13.27 -14.56
CA ARG A 129 2.99 -14.25 -15.17
C ARG A 129 1.62 -13.63 -15.46
N PHE A 130 1.17 -12.74 -14.59
CA PHE A 130 -0.09 -12.02 -14.74
C PHE A 130 -0.03 -10.97 -15.87
N PHE A 131 1.07 -10.23 -15.99
CA PHE A 131 1.32 -9.23 -17.06
C PHE A 131 1.90 -9.81 -18.36
N GLY A 132 1.95 -11.14 -18.50
CA GLY A 132 2.42 -11.80 -19.72
C GLY A 132 3.90 -11.55 -20.07
N ILE A 133 4.76 -11.28 -19.07
CA ILE A 133 6.19 -11.03 -19.26
C ILE A 133 6.93 -12.38 -19.38
N GLN A 134 6.89 -13.00 -20.56
CA GLN A 134 7.68 -14.20 -20.89
C GLN A 134 9.07 -13.83 -21.43
N PRO A 135 10.20 -14.26 -20.86
CA PRO A 135 11.51 -14.00 -21.46
C PRO A 135 11.66 -14.83 -22.74
N ASN A 136 11.45 -14.20 -23.91
CA ASN A 136 11.75 -14.80 -25.20
C ASN A 136 13.03 -14.15 -25.76
N PRO A 137 14.14 -14.89 -25.92
CA PRO A 137 15.43 -14.33 -26.36
C PRO A 137 15.50 -13.96 -27.86
N ALA A 138 14.42 -14.09 -28.64
CA ALA A 138 14.49 -14.01 -30.11
C ALA A 138 13.45 -13.09 -30.80
N GLN A 139 13.06 -11.93 -30.24
CA GLN A 139 12.13 -10.99 -30.91
C GLN A 139 12.46 -9.48 -30.70
N PRO A 140 11.92 -8.58 -31.57
CA PRO A 140 12.47 -7.25 -31.92
C PRO A 140 12.61 -6.24 -30.77
N ARG A 141 13.34 -5.14 -31.05
CA ARG A 141 13.71 -4.06 -30.11
C ARG A 141 12.55 -3.33 -29.41
N GLN A 142 11.31 -3.55 -29.83
CA GLN A 142 10.10 -3.04 -29.17
C GLN A 142 9.27 -4.22 -28.66
N ARG A 143 9.04 -4.27 -27.35
CA ARG A 143 8.20 -5.28 -26.72
C ARG A 143 6.92 -4.62 -26.20
N VAL A 144 5.77 -5.09 -26.67
CA VAL A 144 4.48 -4.71 -26.10
C VAL A 144 4.29 -5.48 -24.79
N VAL A 145 4.34 -4.77 -23.67
CA VAL A 145 3.96 -5.29 -22.34
C VAL A 145 2.46 -5.06 -22.18
N ARG A 146 1.73 -6.07 -21.69
CA ARG A 146 0.27 -5.99 -21.52
C ARG A 146 -0.08 -6.01 -20.03
N GLY A 147 -0.62 -4.89 -19.55
CA GLY A 147 -1.36 -4.76 -18.31
C GLY A 147 -2.75 -5.39 -18.45
N THR A 148 -3.26 -6.06 -17.42
CA THR A 148 -4.67 -6.45 -17.34
C THR A 148 -5.17 -6.15 -15.93
N GLY A 149 -6.40 -5.67 -15.81
CA GLY A 149 -7.03 -5.40 -14.53
C GLY A 149 -8.55 -5.37 -14.68
N SER A 150 -9.23 -4.96 -13.62
CA SER A 150 -10.67 -4.74 -13.62
C SER A 150 -11.01 -3.26 -13.50
N GLY A 151 -12.21 -2.90 -13.90
CA GLY A 151 -12.81 -1.60 -13.65
C GLY A 151 -14.32 -1.72 -13.50
N PHE A 152 -14.99 -0.60 -13.24
CA PHE A 152 -16.44 -0.57 -13.21
C PHE A 152 -17.01 0.74 -13.74
N ILE A 153 -18.13 0.63 -14.45
CA ILE A 153 -18.80 1.74 -15.12
C ILE A 153 -19.64 2.52 -14.10
N ILE A 154 -19.39 3.83 -13.98
CA ILE A 154 -20.06 4.72 -13.03
C ILE A 154 -21.06 5.69 -13.66
N SER A 155 -21.08 5.79 -14.99
CA SER A 155 -22.06 6.62 -15.71
C SER A 155 -22.42 6.01 -17.05
N ASP A 156 -23.64 6.31 -17.51
CA ASP A 156 -24.16 5.95 -18.83
C ASP A 156 -23.35 6.61 -19.96
N SER A 157 -22.72 7.74 -19.68
CA SER A 157 -21.80 8.44 -20.59
C SER A 157 -20.48 7.70 -20.84
N GLY A 158 -20.20 6.59 -20.13
CA GLY A 158 -19.01 5.76 -20.37
C GLY A 158 -17.81 6.07 -19.48
N GLN A 159 -18.01 6.67 -18.31
CA GLN A 159 -16.94 6.83 -17.32
C GLN A 159 -16.72 5.53 -16.54
N ILE A 160 -15.46 5.14 -16.41
CA ILE A 160 -15.04 3.89 -15.80
C ILE A 160 -13.95 4.19 -14.78
N LEU A 161 -14.09 3.61 -13.59
CA LEU A 161 -13.07 3.67 -12.54
C LEU A 161 -12.21 2.41 -12.54
N THR A 162 -10.92 2.60 -12.29
CA THR A 162 -9.94 1.54 -12.07
C THR A 162 -8.77 2.06 -11.23
N ASN A 163 -7.77 1.22 -10.98
CA ASN A 163 -6.55 1.66 -10.34
C ASN A 163 -5.59 2.36 -11.31
N ALA A 164 -4.81 3.32 -10.81
CA ALA A 164 -3.77 3.98 -11.60
C ALA A 164 -2.75 2.97 -12.13
N HIS A 165 -2.28 2.03 -11.29
CA HIS A 165 -1.30 1.03 -11.73
C HIS A 165 -1.80 0.08 -12.83
N VAL A 166 -3.12 0.01 -13.10
CA VAL A 166 -3.67 -0.81 -14.19
C VAL A 166 -3.43 -0.14 -15.55
N VAL A 167 -3.44 1.19 -15.59
CA VAL A 167 -3.31 1.99 -16.83
C VAL A 167 -1.99 2.74 -16.93
N ASP A 168 -1.15 2.67 -15.90
CA ASP A 168 0.09 3.44 -15.83
C ASP A 168 1.04 3.15 -17.00
N GLY A 169 1.49 4.22 -17.66
CA GLY A 169 2.35 4.16 -18.84
C GLY A 169 1.75 3.45 -20.06
N ALA A 170 0.44 3.21 -20.11
CA ALA A 170 -0.20 2.55 -21.24
C ALA A 170 -0.31 3.49 -22.46
N ASP A 171 0.12 3.02 -23.63
CA ASP A 171 -0.09 3.72 -24.91
C ASP A 171 -1.53 3.53 -25.42
N ARG A 172 -2.14 2.39 -25.07
CA ARG A 172 -3.48 1.98 -25.50
C ARG A 172 -4.20 1.29 -24.37
N VAL A 173 -5.45 1.66 -24.17
CA VAL A 173 -6.37 1.02 -23.22
C VAL A 173 -7.57 0.50 -23.99
N SER A 174 -7.95 -0.76 -23.74
CA SER A 174 -9.19 -1.35 -24.25
C SER A 174 -10.01 -1.89 -23.09
N VAL A 175 -11.31 -1.67 -23.16
CA VAL A 175 -12.28 -2.06 -22.14
C VAL A 175 -13.20 -3.12 -22.73
N THR A 176 -13.31 -4.26 -22.06
CA THR A 176 -14.21 -5.35 -22.47
C THR A 176 -15.28 -5.58 -21.40
N LEU A 177 -16.55 -5.49 -21.80
CA LEU A 177 -17.71 -5.75 -20.93
C LEU A 177 -17.96 -7.25 -20.80
N LYS A 178 -18.77 -7.62 -19.81
CA LYS A 178 -19.21 -9.01 -19.59
C LYS A 178 -19.96 -9.61 -20.80
N ASP A 179 -20.68 -8.77 -21.55
CA ASP A 179 -21.42 -9.20 -22.75
C ASP A 179 -20.52 -9.40 -23.98
N GLY A 180 -19.20 -9.20 -23.85
CA GLY A 180 -18.21 -9.36 -24.91
C GLY A 180 -17.97 -8.11 -25.74
N ARG A 181 -18.75 -7.03 -25.59
CA ARG A 181 -18.48 -5.75 -26.26
C ARG A 181 -17.12 -5.22 -25.81
N THR A 182 -16.33 -4.74 -26.76
CA THR A 182 -15.01 -4.15 -26.51
C THR A 182 -14.93 -2.76 -27.10
N PHE A 183 -14.39 -1.83 -26.32
CA PHE A 183 -14.26 -0.42 -26.67
C PHE A 183 -12.82 0.05 -26.47
N GLU A 184 -12.39 1.01 -27.28
CA GLU A 184 -11.18 1.77 -27.00
C GLU A 184 -11.47 2.74 -25.85
N GLY A 185 -10.54 2.80 -24.89
CA GLY A 185 -10.65 3.66 -23.72
C GLY A 185 -9.59 4.76 -23.74
N GLU A 186 -10.01 5.98 -23.44
CA GLU A 186 -9.13 7.12 -23.20
C GLU A 186 -8.91 7.29 -21.70
N VAL A 187 -7.66 7.39 -21.25
CA VAL A 187 -7.37 7.72 -19.85
C VAL A 187 -7.57 9.22 -19.66
N VAL A 188 -8.67 9.60 -18.98
CA VAL A 188 -9.00 11.00 -18.69
C VAL A 188 -7.98 11.60 -17.73
N GLY A 189 -7.54 10.79 -16.77
CA GLY A 189 -6.52 11.15 -15.79
C GLY A 189 -6.25 9.98 -14.84
N GLN A 190 -5.10 10.03 -14.17
CA GLN A 190 -4.72 9.08 -13.13
C GLN A 190 -4.04 9.80 -11.97
N ASP A 191 -4.27 9.29 -10.77
CA ASP A 191 -3.57 9.70 -9.57
C ASP A 191 -2.84 8.49 -8.96
N ILE A 192 -1.52 8.50 -9.09
CA ILE A 192 -0.63 7.43 -8.61
C ILE A 192 -0.61 7.41 -7.08
N VAL A 193 -0.80 8.56 -6.42
CA VAL A 193 -0.72 8.68 -4.95
C VAL A 193 -1.85 7.94 -4.26
N THR A 194 -3.07 8.05 -4.78
CA THR A 194 -4.24 7.30 -4.27
C THR A 194 -4.53 6.04 -5.06
N ASP A 195 -3.80 5.78 -6.15
CA ASP A 195 -3.99 4.63 -7.04
C ASP A 195 -5.38 4.57 -7.70
N VAL A 196 -5.87 5.73 -8.17
CA VAL A 196 -7.18 5.88 -8.83
C VAL A 196 -6.97 6.39 -10.25
N ALA A 197 -7.71 5.84 -11.22
CA ALA A 197 -7.74 6.34 -12.58
C ALA A 197 -9.16 6.36 -13.15
N VAL A 198 -9.38 7.27 -14.10
CA VAL A 198 -10.64 7.39 -14.84
C VAL A 198 -10.37 7.10 -16.31
N ILE A 199 -11.15 6.18 -16.87
CA ILE A 199 -11.18 5.88 -18.30
C ILE A 199 -12.52 6.35 -18.87
N GLN A 200 -12.49 6.94 -20.05
CA GLN A 200 -13.66 7.28 -20.85
C GLN A 200 -13.77 6.34 -22.04
N VAL A 201 -14.95 5.77 -22.28
CA VAL A 201 -15.27 5.01 -23.49
C VAL A 201 -16.42 5.68 -24.25
N GLN A 202 -16.44 5.53 -25.58
CA GLN A 202 -17.57 5.96 -26.40
C GLN A 202 -18.49 4.77 -26.69
N ALA A 203 -19.58 4.66 -25.94
CA ALA A 203 -20.56 3.58 -26.08
C ALA A 203 -21.95 4.01 -25.56
N SER A 204 -22.99 3.32 -26.01
CA SER A 204 -24.36 3.44 -25.49
C SER A 204 -24.77 2.18 -24.73
N ASP A 205 -25.90 2.27 -24.01
CA ASP A 205 -26.52 1.14 -23.32
C ASP A 205 -25.54 0.44 -22.37
N LEU A 206 -24.86 1.26 -21.57
CA LEU A 206 -23.90 0.82 -20.58
C LEU A 206 -24.59 0.54 -19.24
N PRO A 207 -24.36 -0.63 -18.63
CA PRO A 207 -24.79 -0.89 -17.26
C PRO A 207 -23.95 -0.05 -16.30
N VAL A 208 -24.58 0.49 -15.26
CA VAL A 208 -23.93 1.38 -14.27
C VAL A 208 -24.04 0.77 -12.88
N VAL A 209 -22.96 0.84 -12.11
CA VAL A 209 -22.97 0.36 -10.73
C VAL A 209 -23.74 1.31 -9.81
N PRO A 210 -24.48 0.80 -8.81
CA PRO A 210 -24.97 1.61 -7.71
C PRO A 210 -23.82 1.95 -6.75
N ILE A 211 -23.69 3.23 -6.39
CA ILE A 211 -22.67 3.71 -5.44
C ILE A 211 -23.23 3.77 -4.02
N GLY A 212 -22.46 3.28 -3.05
CA GLY A 212 -22.77 3.34 -1.62
C GLY A 212 -22.07 4.49 -0.91
N ASN A 213 -21.85 4.34 0.40
CA ASN A 213 -21.12 5.32 1.22
C ASN A 213 -20.12 4.58 2.11
N SER A 214 -18.83 4.90 1.99
CA SER A 214 -17.77 4.30 2.78
C SER A 214 -17.59 4.89 4.18
N GLU A 215 -18.20 6.04 4.49
CA GLU A 215 -18.06 6.73 5.79
C GLU A 215 -18.88 6.07 6.91
N VAL A 216 -19.85 5.22 6.56
CA VAL A 216 -20.76 4.57 7.51
C VAL A 216 -20.46 3.09 7.73
N LEU A 217 -19.33 2.62 7.21
CA LEU A 217 -18.93 1.22 7.28
C LEU A 217 -18.54 0.82 8.71
N GLN A 218 -18.79 -0.44 9.04
CA GLN A 218 -18.38 -1.03 10.31
C GLN A 218 -17.60 -2.33 10.10
N PRO A 219 -16.56 -2.61 10.92
CA PRO A 219 -15.95 -3.92 10.96
C PRO A 219 -17.00 -5.02 11.22
N GLY A 220 -16.88 -6.13 10.48
CA GLY A 220 -17.81 -7.25 10.49
C GLY A 220 -18.90 -7.21 9.41
N GLU A 221 -19.08 -6.09 8.71
CA GLU A 221 -20.00 -6.05 7.57
C GLU A 221 -19.54 -6.95 6.42
N TRP A 222 -20.49 -7.65 5.80
CA TRP A 222 -20.24 -8.46 4.60
C TRP A 222 -19.82 -7.61 3.42
N VAL A 223 -18.78 -8.08 2.73
CA VAL A 223 -18.29 -7.48 1.49
C VAL A 223 -18.08 -8.51 0.40
N ILE A 224 -18.21 -8.05 -0.84
CA ILE A 224 -18.10 -8.86 -2.05
C ILE A 224 -17.17 -8.13 -3.02
N ALA A 225 -16.01 -8.70 -3.30
CA ALA A 225 -15.12 -8.18 -4.32
C ALA A 225 -15.44 -8.83 -5.66
N ILE A 226 -15.60 -8.00 -6.70
CA ILE A 226 -15.85 -8.46 -8.07
C ILE A 226 -14.72 -8.00 -8.98
N GLY A 227 -14.26 -8.90 -9.84
CA GLY A 227 -13.33 -8.60 -10.93
C GLY A 227 -13.79 -9.21 -12.25
N ASN A 228 -13.11 -8.86 -13.32
CA ASN A 228 -13.25 -9.44 -14.66
C ASN A 228 -11.86 -9.62 -15.33
N PRO A 229 -10.97 -10.45 -14.76
CA PRO A 229 -9.61 -10.60 -15.28
C PRO A 229 -9.53 -11.20 -16.68
N LEU A 230 -10.46 -12.11 -17.01
CA LEU A 230 -10.40 -12.89 -18.24
C LEU A 230 -11.36 -12.40 -19.32
N GLY A 231 -12.30 -11.49 -19.02
CA GLY A 231 -13.25 -10.97 -20.01
C GLY A 231 -14.32 -11.99 -20.42
N LEU A 232 -14.38 -13.13 -19.74
CA LEU A 232 -15.32 -14.22 -20.02
C LEU A 232 -16.37 -14.34 -18.92
N ASP A 233 -15.94 -14.24 -17.66
CA ASP A 233 -16.81 -14.27 -16.48
C ASP A 233 -16.24 -13.42 -15.35
N ASN A 234 -17.13 -12.97 -14.47
CA ASN A 234 -16.73 -12.27 -13.25
C ASN A 234 -16.03 -13.24 -12.29
N THR A 235 -14.92 -12.80 -11.69
CA THR A 235 -14.39 -13.43 -10.48
C THR A 235 -15.05 -12.80 -9.27
N VAL A 236 -15.55 -13.62 -8.35
CA VAL A 236 -16.25 -13.17 -7.15
C VAL A 236 -15.63 -13.80 -5.93
N THR A 237 -15.33 -12.97 -4.94
CA THR A 237 -14.85 -13.39 -3.61
C THR A 237 -15.65 -12.62 -2.57
N ALA A 238 -15.95 -13.23 -1.43
CA ALA A 238 -16.70 -12.59 -0.35
C ALA A 238 -16.02 -12.82 1.01
N GLY A 239 -16.25 -11.89 1.92
CA GLY A 239 -15.66 -11.83 3.26
C GLY A 239 -16.31 -10.72 4.06
N ILE A 240 -15.59 -10.18 5.03
CA ILE A 240 -16.03 -9.08 5.89
C ILE A 240 -15.04 -7.91 5.91
N ILE A 241 -15.50 -6.75 6.36
CA ILE A 241 -14.62 -5.63 6.72
C ILE A 241 -13.88 -5.98 8.01
N SER A 242 -12.55 -5.94 7.97
CA SER A 242 -11.69 -6.08 9.14
C SER A 242 -11.34 -4.73 9.77
N SER A 243 -11.18 -3.69 8.96
CA SER A 243 -10.95 -2.30 9.38
C SER A 243 -11.41 -1.33 8.29
N THR A 244 -11.88 -0.14 8.67
CA THR A 244 -12.33 0.90 7.75
C THR A 244 -11.26 1.96 7.46
N GLU A 245 -10.25 2.06 8.33
CA GLU A 245 -9.21 3.10 8.28
C GLU A 245 -7.86 2.45 8.59
N ARG A 246 -7.25 1.83 7.58
CA ARG A 246 -5.87 1.36 7.68
C ARG A 246 -4.96 2.30 6.88
N SER A 247 -4.06 2.99 7.58
CA SER A 247 -3.05 3.81 6.91
C SER A 247 -2.13 2.92 6.07
N THR A 248 -1.73 3.41 4.91
CA THR A 248 -0.70 2.76 4.06
C THR A 248 0.65 2.66 4.79
N SER A 249 0.96 3.61 5.70
CA SER A 249 2.16 3.53 6.55
C SER A 249 2.14 2.32 7.50
N ASP A 250 0.98 2.00 8.10
CA ASP A 250 0.79 0.89 9.04
C ASP A 250 0.97 -0.50 8.39
N ILE A 251 1.02 -0.54 7.06
CA ILE A 251 1.19 -1.76 6.27
C ILE A 251 2.49 -1.74 5.44
N GLY A 252 3.37 -0.78 5.67
CA GLY A 252 4.70 -0.71 5.05
C GLY A 252 4.72 -0.09 3.64
N VAL A 253 3.64 0.58 3.23
CA VAL A 253 3.48 1.18 1.90
C VAL A 253 3.59 2.70 2.06
N SER A 254 4.79 3.24 1.87
CA SER A 254 5.07 4.65 2.20
C SER A 254 4.83 5.64 1.05
N ASP A 255 4.68 5.12 -0.17
CA ASP A 255 4.51 5.87 -1.42
C ASP A 255 3.04 6.21 -1.71
N LYS A 256 2.10 5.36 -1.29
CA LYS A 256 0.66 5.65 -1.33
C LYS A 256 0.23 6.45 -0.12
N ARG A 257 -0.68 7.42 -0.29
CA ARG A 257 -1.19 8.28 0.79
C ARG A 257 -2.72 8.26 0.80
N VAL A 258 -3.26 7.11 1.16
CA VAL A 258 -4.72 6.91 1.22
C VAL A 258 -5.05 5.92 2.32
N ASP A 259 -6.07 6.22 3.13
CA ASP A 259 -6.61 5.27 4.09
C ASP A 259 -7.38 4.18 3.34
N LEU A 260 -7.20 2.93 3.77
CA LEU A 260 -7.75 1.76 3.08
C LEU A 260 -8.78 1.05 3.95
N ILE A 261 -9.80 0.50 3.28
CA ILE A 261 -10.65 -0.55 3.85
C ILE A 261 -9.84 -1.84 3.82
N GLN A 262 -9.70 -2.47 4.98
CA GLN A 262 -9.13 -3.82 5.11
C GLN A 262 -10.25 -4.85 5.13
N THR A 263 -10.09 -5.95 4.40
CA THR A 263 -11.00 -7.09 4.37
C THR A 263 -10.23 -8.41 4.40
N ASP A 264 -10.88 -9.50 4.83
CA ASP A 264 -10.37 -10.87 4.66
C ASP A 264 -10.75 -11.48 3.30
N THR A 265 -11.46 -10.72 2.46
CA THR A 265 -11.78 -11.11 1.09
C THR A 265 -10.50 -11.19 0.25
N ALA A 266 -10.35 -12.25 -0.53
CA ALA A 266 -9.21 -12.40 -1.42
C ALA A 266 -9.18 -11.31 -2.50
N ILE A 267 -8.19 -10.41 -2.41
CA ILE A 267 -7.88 -9.42 -3.43
C ILE A 267 -6.63 -9.89 -4.18
N ASN A 268 -6.75 -9.97 -5.50
CA ASN A 268 -5.69 -10.43 -6.39
C ASN A 268 -5.61 -9.50 -7.60
N PRO A 269 -4.51 -9.52 -8.38
CA PRO A 269 -4.37 -8.64 -9.55
C PRO A 269 -5.55 -8.68 -10.53
N GLY A 270 -6.32 -9.78 -10.53
CA GLY A 270 -7.49 -9.95 -11.38
C GLY A 270 -8.74 -9.18 -10.97
N ASN A 271 -8.94 -8.89 -9.68
CA ASN A 271 -10.05 -8.04 -9.22
C ASN A 271 -9.60 -6.63 -8.81
N SER A 272 -8.29 -6.33 -8.86
CA SER A 272 -7.75 -4.98 -8.70
C SER A 272 -8.38 -4.02 -9.70
N GLY A 273 -8.85 -2.88 -9.21
CA GLY A 273 -9.59 -1.85 -9.93
C GLY A 273 -11.09 -2.14 -10.04
N GLY A 274 -11.52 -3.38 -9.74
CA GLY A 274 -12.93 -3.75 -9.64
C GLY A 274 -13.57 -3.28 -8.32
N PRO A 275 -14.90 -3.35 -8.22
CA PRO A 275 -15.61 -2.85 -7.04
C PRO A 275 -15.55 -3.82 -5.85
N LEU A 276 -15.50 -3.24 -4.65
CA LEU A 276 -15.86 -3.87 -3.38
C LEU A 276 -17.29 -3.46 -3.04
N LEU A 277 -18.19 -4.43 -2.87
CA LEU A 277 -19.61 -4.21 -2.64
C LEU A 277 -20.00 -4.53 -1.20
N ASN A 278 -21.02 -3.84 -0.68
CA ASN A 278 -21.74 -4.30 0.50
C ASN A 278 -22.80 -5.36 0.14
N ALA A 279 -23.50 -5.89 1.15
CA ALA A 279 -24.55 -6.91 0.97
C ALA A 279 -25.75 -6.45 0.10
N ARG A 280 -25.95 -5.15 -0.11
CA ARG A 280 -27.00 -4.59 -0.99
C ARG A 280 -26.54 -4.46 -2.45
N GLY A 281 -25.29 -4.84 -2.73
CA GLY A 281 -24.66 -4.69 -4.03
C GLY A 281 -24.36 -3.24 -4.38
N GLU A 282 -24.08 -2.37 -3.40
CA GLU A 282 -23.61 -1.00 -3.60
C GLU A 282 -22.08 -0.96 -3.49
N VAL A 283 -21.41 -0.20 -4.37
CA VAL A 283 -19.95 -0.04 -4.30
C VAL A 283 -19.57 0.77 -3.08
N ILE A 284 -18.76 0.19 -2.19
CA ILE A 284 -18.23 0.83 -0.99
C ILE A 284 -16.71 1.03 -1.04
N GLY A 285 -16.03 0.42 -2.02
CA GLY A 285 -14.63 0.66 -2.28
C GLY A 285 -14.18 0.14 -3.65
N MET A 286 -12.93 0.41 -3.99
CA MET A 286 -12.27 -0.10 -5.19
C MET A 286 -11.09 -0.96 -4.77
N ASN A 287 -11.13 -2.24 -5.16
CA ASN A 287 -10.12 -3.22 -4.79
C ASN A 287 -8.73 -2.78 -5.27
N THR A 288 -7.70 -2.93 -4.44
CA THR A 288 -6.33 -2.59 -4.82
C THR A 288 -5.35 -3.63 -4.27
N ALA A 289 -4.53 -4.20 -5.15
CA ALA A 289 -3.51 -5.18 -4.79
C ALA A 289 -2.22 -4.45 -4.34
N ILE A 290 -2.16 -4.02 -3.08
CA ILE A 290 -1.03 -3.21 -2.58
C ILE A 290 0.05 -4.06 -1.90
N ILE A 291 -0.32 -5.15 -1.21
CA ILE A 291 0.65 -5.98 -0.48
C ILE A 291 0.75 -7.37 -1.11
N SER A 292 1.93 -7.71 -1.63
CA SER A 292 2.27 -9.07 -2.05
C SER A 292 2.62 -9.93 -0.83
N GLY A 293 1.95 -11.06 -0.65
CA GLY A 293 2.38 -12.12 0.28
C GLY A 293 1.71 -12.13 1.67
N ALA A 294 0.83 -11.16 1.98
CA ALA A 294 0.00 -11.23 3.17
C ALA A 294 -1.22 -12.13 2.93
N GLN A 295 -1.18 -13.38 3.42
CA GLN A 295 -2.30 -14.30 3.28
C GLN A 295 -3.50 -13.83 4.13
N GLY A 296 -4.68 -13.74 3.52
CA GLY A 296 -5.91 -13.37 4.21
C GLY A 296 -6.09 -11.87 4.47
N LEU A 297 -5.29 -11.00 3.82
CA LEU A 297 -5.48 -9.55 3.85
C LEU A 297 -5.77 -9.02 2.45
N GLY A 298 -6.91 -8.35 2.31
CA GLY A 298 -7.34 -7.61 1.13
C GLY A 298 -7.52 -6.13 1.46
N PHE A 299 -7.30 -5.28 0.47
CA PHE A 299 -7.44 -3.83 0.63
C PHE A 299 -8.29 -3.22 -0.48
N ALA A 300 -9.04 -2.18 -0.14
CA ALA A 300 -9.79 -1.38 -1.07
C ALA A 300 -9.71 0.11 -0.72
N ILE A 301 -9.67 0.96 -1.74
CA ILE A 301 -9.76 2.41 -1.58
C ILE A 301 -11.23 2.76 -1.29
N PRO A 302 -11.56 3.50 -0.22
CA PRO A 302 -12.95 3.87 0.11
C PRO A 302 -13.66 4.59 -1.04
N ILE A 303 -14.92 4.25 -1.32
CA ILE A 303 -15.62 4.79 -2.50
C ILE A 303 -15.76 6.31 -2.48
N ASN A 304 -15.96 6.93 -1.31
CA ASN A 304 -16.05 8.39 -1.19
C ASN A 304 -14.72 9.05 -1.62
N THR A 305 -13.60 8.45 -1.24
CA THR A 305 -12.26 8.87 -1.69
C THR A 305 -12.13 8.73 -3.20
N VAL A 306 -12.51 7.59 -3.76
CA VAL A 306 -12.47 7.36 -5.22
C VAL A 306 -13.34 8.37 -5.97
N GLN A 307 -14.52 8.71 -5.45
CA GLN A 307 -15.40 9.72 -6.06
C GLN A 307 -14.80 11.13 -6.03
N ASN A 308 -14.20 11.54 -4.91
CA ASN A 308 -13.58 12.85 -4.79
C ASN A 308 -12.38 13.00 -5.73
N ILE A 309 -11.59 11.93 -5.88
CA ILE A 309 -10.45 11.89 -6.80
C ILE A 309 -10.92 11.85 -8.25
N SER A 310 -11.91 11.02 -8.59
CA SER A 310 -12.41 10.92 -9.97
C SER A 310 -13.03 12.22 -10.47
N GLN A 311 -13.72 12.96 -9.62
CA GLN A 311 -14.27 14.29 -9.97
C GLN A 311 -13.15 15.28 -10.33
N GLN A 312 -12.03 15.28 -9.60
CA GLN A 312 -10.88 16.14 -9.92
C GLN A 312 -10.20 15.73 -11.23
N LEU A 313 -10.02 14.43 -11.44
CA LEU A 313 -9.47 13.88 -12.69
C LEU A 313 -10.36 14.22 -13.89
N ILE A 314 -11.68 14.10 -13.76
CA ILE A 314 -12.62 14.46 -14.82
C ILE A 314 -12.61 15.96 -15.11
N ALA A 315 -12.51 16.80 -14.07
CA ALA A 315 -12.57 18.24 -14.21
C ALA A 315 -11.28 18.86 -14.76
N THR A 316 -10.12 18.32 -14.36
CA THR A 316 -8.82 18.97 -14.60
C THR A 316 -7.74 18.06 -15.18
N GLY A 317 -7.97 16.75 -15.24
CA GLY A 317 -6.99 15.75 -15.66
C GLY A 317 -5.99 15.35 -14.58
N GLU A 318 -5.88 16.11 -13.49
CA GLU A 318 -4.89 15.92 -12.44
C GLU A 318 -5.51 16.02 -11.04
N VAL A 319 -4.84 15.42 -10.05
CA VAL A 319 -5.16 15.62 -8.63
C VAL A 319 -4.00 16.30 -7.95
N GLN A 320 -4.32 17.30 -7.13
CA GLN A 320 -3.34 18.02 -6.36
C GLN A 320 -3.25 17.44 -4.95
N HIS A 321 -2.03 17.13 -4.53
CA HIS A 321 -1.73 16.60 -3.20
C HIS A 321 -0.89 17.60 -2.44
N ALA A 322 -1.38 18.07 -1.30
CA ALA A 322 -0.61 18.97 -0.47
C ALA A 322 0.68 18.30 0.04
N TYR A 323 1.76 19.07 -0.02
CA TYR A 323 3.11 18.60 0.24
C TYR A 323 3.85 19.53 1.18
N LEU A 324 4.40 18.93 2.25
CA LEU A 324 5.24 19.61 3.24
C LEU A 324 6.74 19.41 2.93
N GLY A 325 7.13 18.21 2.52
CA GLY A 325 8.51 17.84 2.18
C GLY A 325 9.44 17.62 3.37
N VAL A 326 9.00 16.76 4.28
CA VAL A 326 9.77 16.26 5.44
C VAL A 326 9.74 14.74 5.48
N GLN A 327 10.80 14.14 6.01
CA GLN A 327 10.81 12.76 6.51
C GLN A 327 10.77 12.82 8.02
N MET A 328 9.96 11.95 8.61
CA MET A 328 9.60 12.04 10.02
C MET A 328 9.50 10.66 10.66
N ALA A 329 9.67 10.63 11.97
CA ALA A 329 9.38 9.48 12.81
C ALA A 329 8.67 9.92 14.07
N THR A 330 7.80 9.06 14.59
CA THR A 330 7.24 9.22 15.92
C THR A 330 8.37 9.12 16.94
N LEU A 331 8.47 10.10 17.84
CA LEU A 331 9.49 10.12 18.87
C LEU A 331 9.13 9.11 19.97
N THR A 332 9.76 7.94 19.92
CA THR A 332 9.68 6.93 20.99
C THR A 332 10.93 6.99 21.87
N PRO A 333 10.90 6.41 23.09
CA PRO A 333 12.09 6.29 23.93
C PRO A 333 13.29 5.66 23.21
N GLU A 334 13.03 4.64 22.38
CA GLU A 334 14.03 3.93 21.59
C GLU A 334 14.62 4.85 20.51
N VAL A 335 13.78 5.59 19.79
CA VAL A 335 14.22 6.56 18.78
C VAL A 335 15.08 7.65 19.42
N ARG A 336 14.67 8.17 20.58
CA ARG A 336 15.45 9.20 21.32
C ARG A 336 16.82 8.68 21.72
N GLN A 337 16.87 7.49 22.32
CA GLN A 337 18.13 6.86 22.72
C GLN A 337 19.04 6.62 21.51
N GLN A 338 18.48 6.22 20.38
CA GLN A 338 19.24 6.00 19.15
C GLN A 338 19.83 7.31 18.60
N LEU A 339 19.06 8.40 18.60
CA LEU A 339 19.55 9.72 18.17
C LEU A 339 20.68 10.24 19.06
N GLU A 340 20.59 10.08 20.38
CA GLU A 340 21.64 10.47 21.33
C GLU A 340 22.96 9.76 21.02
N ILE A 341 22.90 8.48 20.61
CA ILE A 341 24.07 7.67 20.26
C ILE A 341 24.63 8.04 18.88
N GLU A 342 23.77 8.20 17.88
CA GLU A 342 24.18 8.32 16.47
C GLU A 342 24.55 9.75 16.06
N SER A 343 24.00 10.76 16.73
CA SER A 343 24.19 12.17 16.35
C SER A 343 25.43 12.80 17.00
N ASP A 344 26.19 12.06 17.83
CA ASP A 344 27.29 12.60 18.66
C ASP A 344 26.90 13.89 19.42
N GLY A 345 25.62 14.00 19.81
CA GLY A 345 25.06 15.19 20.46
C GLY A 345 24.73 16.39 19.56
N GLU A 346 24.82 16.28 18.23
CA GLU A 346 24.45 17.39 17.31
C GLU A 346 22.94 17.66 17.25
N ILE A 347 22.11 16.68 17.57
CA ILE A 347 20.65 16.77 17.58
C ILE A 347 20.17 16.72 19.04
N ASP A 348 19.88 17.89 19.62
CA ASP A 348 19.37 18.04 20.99
C ASP A 348 17.84 17.97 21.03
N VAL A 349 17.32 16.77 21.30
CA VAL A 349 15.87 16.50 21.42
C VAL A 349 15.50 16.43 22.88
N THR A 350 15.00 17.55 23.41
CA THR A 350 14.49 17.66 24.78
C THR A 350 13.03 17.20 24.92
N ALA A 351 12.34 16.98 23.81
CA ALA A 351 10.93 16.60 23.81
C ALA A 351 10.75 15.17 24.35
N GLU A 352 9.75 14.96 25.20
CA GLU A 352 9.38 13.63 25.64
C GLU A 352 8.52 12.90 24.59
N GLU A 353 7.71 13.63 23.83
CA GLU A 353 6.81 13.09 22.81
C GLU A 353 6.66 14.07 21.63
N GLY A 354 6.15 13.55 20.52
CA GLY A 354 5.88 14.30 19.29
C GLY A 354 6.46 13.64 18.06
N ILE A 355 6.51 14.38 16.95
CA ILE A 355 6.97 13.88 15.66
C ILE A 355 8.30 14.50 15.30
N LEU A 356 9.36 13.71 15.33
CA LEU A 356 10.70 14.14 14.98
C LEU A 356 10.82 14.29 13.46
N ILE A 357 11.31 15.45 13.03
CA ILE A 357 11.78 15.66 11.65
C ILE A 357 13.18 15.06 11.55
N ILE A 358 13.29 13.94 10.82
CA ILE A 358 14.56 13.28 10.52
C ILE A 358 15.30 14.04 9.42
N ARG A 359 14.57 14.45 8.40
CA ARG A 359 15.13 15.12 7.22
C ARG A 359 14.14 16.09 6.64
N VAL A 360 14.65 17.22 6.15
CA VAL A 360 13.89 18.15 5.32
C VAL A 360 14.34 18.00 3.88
N VAL A 361 13.40 17.83 2.96
CA VAL A 361 13.71 17.69 1.53
C VAL A 361 14.25 19.03 1.02
N PRO A 362 15.44 19.08 0.39
CA PRO A 362 15.97 20.34 -0.14
C PRO A 362 15.01 20.99 -1.14
N GLY A 363 14.83 22.30 -1.03
CA GLY A 363 13.92 23.05 -1.90
C GLY A 363 12.42 22.75 -1.66
N SER A 364 12.05 22.07 -0.58
CA SER A 364 10.65 21.85 -0.23
C SER A 364 10.01 23.06 0.46
N PRO A 365 8.67 23.08 0.60
CA PRO A 365 7.97 24.05 1.44
C PRO A 365 8.53 24.14 2.86
N ALA A 366 8.76 23.01 3.51
CA ALA A 366 9.35 22.94 4.84
C ALA A 366 10.76 23.58 4.90
N ALA A 367 11.60 23.32 3.89
CA ALA A 367 12.93 23.92 3.82
C ALA A 367 12.88 25.45 3.71
N ARG A 368 12.01 25.97 2.83
CA ARG A 368 11.82 27.43 2.65
C ARG A 368 11.25 28.10 3.89
N ALA A 369 10.38 27.41 4.63
CA ALA A 369 9.82 27.91 5.89
C ALA A 369 10.80 27.84 7.07
N GLY A 370 11.93 27.15 6.92
CA GLY A 370 12.96 27.06 7.95
C GLY A 370 12.75 25.96 9.00
N LEU A 371 11.95 24.93 8.67
CA LEU A 371 11.96 23.65 9.40
C LEU A 371 13.33 22.97 9.22
N ARG A 372 13.73 22.20 10.23
CA ARG A 372 15.06 21.57 10.28
C ARG A 372 14.95 20.13 10.79
N ALA A 373 15.95 19.33 10.44
CA ALA A 373 16.16 18.06 11.14
C ALA A 373 16.39 18.33 12.63
N GLY A 374 15.82 17.49 13.49
CA GLY A 374 15.83 17.67 14.94
C GLY A 374 14.67 18.48 15.51
N ASP A 375 13.88 19.16 14.67
CA ASP A 375 12.61 19.74 15.12
C ASP A 375 11.66 18.62 15.56
N VAL A 376 11.01 18.80 16.71
CA VAL A 376 9.93 17.91 17.16
C VAL A 376 8.60 18.61 17.00
N VAL A 377 7.79 18.18 16.05
CA VAL A 377 6.45 18.70 15.81
C VAL A 377 5.53 18.27 16.95
N GLN A 378 4.87 19.25 17.57
CA GLN A 378 3.91 19.06 18.66
C GLN A 378 2.50 19.39 18.22
N THR A 379 2.33 20.39 17.34
CA THR A 379 1.02 20.79 16.84
C THR A 379 1.04 21.15 15.35
N ILE A 380 -0.08 20.98 14.68
CA ILE A 380 -0.35 21.48 13.33
C ILE A 380 -1.71 22.18 13.36
N ASN A 381 -1.78 23.43 12.90
CA ASN A 381 -2.98 24.28 12.96
C ASN A 381 -3.62 24.30 14.36
N ASN A 382 -2.79 24.35 15.41
CA ASN A 382 -3.17 24.28 16.83
C ASN A 382 -3.78 22.94 17.28
N GLN A 383 -3.77 21.91 16.45
CA GLN A 383 -4.16 20.55 16.82
C GLN A 383 -2.93 19.76 17.26
N PRO A 384 -2.97 19.06 18.42
CA PRO A 384 -1.86 18.22 18.85
C PRO A 384 -1.67 17.04 17.89
N VAL A 385 -0.41 16.72 17.58
CA VAL A 385 -0.05 15.54 16.76
C VAL A 385 0.74 14.56 17.60
N LYS A 386 0.38 13.28 17.52
CA LYS A 386 1.02 12.21 18.31
C LYS A 386 1.65 11.14 17.45
N THR A 387 1.14 10.95 16.24
CA THR A 387 1.68 9.96 15.29
C THR A 387 2.05 10.60 13.96
N THR A 388 2.87 9.90 13.18
CA THR A 388 3.19 10.29 11.81
C THR A 388 1.95 10.36 10.93
N GLU A 389 0.97 9.49 11.19
CA GLU A 389 -0.31 9.42 10.50
C GLU A 389 -1.14 10.67 10.76
N ASP A 390 -1.07 11.26 11.96
CA ASP A 390 -1.74 12.55 12.24
C ASP A 390 -1.21 13.65 11.33
N VAL A 391 0.12 13.76 11.20
CA VAL A 391 0.75 14.75 10.33
C VAL A 391 0.40 14.49 8.87
N GLN A 392 0.45 13.22 8.42
CA GLN A 392 0.08 12.85 7.04
C GLN A 392 -1.38 13.21 6.74
N ARG A 393 -2.32 12.88 7.64
CA ARG A 393 -3.75 13.18 7.51
C ARG A 393 -4.01 14.68 7.44
N LEU A 394 -3.38 15.46 8.31
CA LEU A 394 -3.52 16.91 8.33
C LEU A 394 -2.94 17.57 7.08
N VAL A 395 -1.81 17.08 6.57
CA VAL A 395 -1.25 17.54 5.30
C VAL A 395 -2.15 17.15 4.14
N ALA A 396 -2.59 15.90 4.04
CA ALA A 396 -3.45 15.40 2.96
C ALA A 396 -4.82 16.09 2.92
N GLY A 397 -5.39 16.43 4.08
CA GLY A 397 -6.64 17.20 4.18
C GLY A 397 -6.50 18.70 3.93
N SER A 398 -5.29 19.21 3.70
CA SER A 398 -5.04 20.63 3.44
C SER A 398 -5.03 20.95 1.95
N GLN A 399 -5.39 22.19 1.61
CA GLN A 399 -5.36 22.65 0.22
C GLN A 399 -3.94 23.03 -0.22
N VAL A 400 -3.58 22.72 -1.46
CA VAL A 400 -2.35 23.25 -2.08
C VAL A 400 -2.38 24.78 -2.06
N GLY A 401 -1.25 25.40 -1.67
CA GLY A 401 -1.11 26.85 -1.56
C GLY A 401 -1.61 27.44 -0.23
N SER A 402 -2.29 26.65 0.61
CA SER A 402 -2.69 27.08 1.96
C SER A 402 -1.50 27.20 2.91
N GLN A 403 -1.67 28.03 3.95
CA GLN A 403 -0.70 28.18 5.02
C GLN A 403 -1.04 27.22 6.15
N MET A 404 -0.06 26.41 6.55
CA MET A 404 -0.12 25.47 7.66
C MET A 404 0.78 25.97 8.79
N GLU A 405 0.21 26.19 9.97
CA GLU A 405 0.95 26.61 11.16
C GLU A 405 1.47 25.36 11.89
N ILE A 406 2.78 25.22 12.01
CA ILE A 406 3.42 24.05 12.62
C ILE A 406 4.12 24.48 13.90
N GLY A 407 3.66 23.95 15.03
CA GLY A 407 4.31 24.15 16.32
C GLY A 407 5.35 23.08 16.57
N VAL A 408 6.61 23.50 16.71
CA VAL A 408 7.75 22.63 16.93
C VAL A 408 8.49 22.99 18.22
N GLN A 409 9.12 21.99 18.84
CA GLN A 409 10.18 22.20 19.81
C GLN A 409 11.54 22.07 19.11
N ARG A 410 12.41 23.06 19.30
CA ARG A 410 13.78 23.09 18.78
C ARG A 410 14.72 23.53 19.91
N ASN A 411 15.65 22.67 20.32
CA ASN A 411 16.61 22.93 21.39
C ASN A 411 15.91 23.43 22.67
N GLY A 412 14.87 22.71 23.13
CA GLY A 412 14.07 23.09 24.31
C GLY A 412 13.06 24.22 24.10
N GLN A 413 13.12 24.98 23.00
CA GLN A 413 12.25 26.13 22.78
C GLN A 413 11.10 25.83 21.83
N SER A 414 9.88 26.20 22.22
CA SER A 414 8.71 26.17 21.34
C SER A 414 8.78 27.26 20.26
N ARG A 415 8.44 26.91 19.03
CA ARG A 415 8.41 27.81 17.86
C ARG A 415 7.18 27.51 17.01
N GLN A 416 6.53 28.56 16.52
CA GLN A 416 5.53 28.45 15.46
C GLN A 416 6.19 28.75 14.11
N ILE A 417 6.00 27.86 13.15
CA ILE A 417 6.53 27.99 11.79
C ILE A 417 5.37 27.85 10.81
N ALA A 418 5.11 28.93 10.08
CA ALA A 418 4.15 28.93 8.99
C ALA A 418 4.77 28.32 7.73
N VAL A 419 4.12 27.29 7.18
CA VAL A 419 4.54 26.65 5.92
C VAL A 419 3.45 26.81 4.88
N ARG A 420 3.79 27.39 3.72
CA ARG A 420 2.89 27.41 2.57
C ARG A 420 3.01 26.10 1.80
N LEU A 421 1.98 25.27 1.83
CA LEU A 421 1.99 23.96 1.17
C LEU A 421 2.05 24.12 -0.35
N GLU A 422 2.72 23.18 -1.01
CA GLU A 422 2.78 23.10 -2.47
C GLU A 422 2.21 21.78 -2.95
N ASN A 423 2.07 21.63 -4.26
CA ASN A 423 1.71 20.34 -4.83
C ASN A 423 2.86 19.35 -4.65
N LEU A 424 2.53 18.09 -4.40
CA LEU A 424 3.49 17.00 -4.37
C LEU A 424 4.26 16.99 -5.71
N PRO A 425 5.60 17.03 -5.69
CA PRO A 425 6.36 16.99 -6.93
C PRO A 425 6.12 15.64 -7.63
N VAL A 426 5.71 15.68 -8.89
CA VAL A 426 5.72 14.50 -9.74
C VAL A 426 7.18 14.09 -9.91
N GLN A 427 7.54 12.87 -9.50
CA GLN A 427 8.88 12.35 -9.76
C GLN A 427 9.06 12.28 -11.27
N SER A 428 9.84 13.20 -11.83
CA SER A 428 10.35 13.06 -13.19
C SER A 428 11.44 12.00 -13.10
N GLU A 429 11.21 10.82 -13.68
CA GLU A 429 12.30 9.90 -13.95
C GLU A 429 13.33 10.65 -14.81
N SER A 430 14.50 10.94 -14.23
CA SER A 430 15.64 11.54 -14.90
C SER A 430 16.55 10.49 -15.50
#